data_AF-A0A9J6CFG2-F1
#
_entry.id   AF-A0A9J6CFG2-F1
#
_cell.length_a   1.000
_cell.length_b   1.000
_cell.length_c   1.000
_cell.angle_alpha   90.00
_cell.angle_beta   90.00
_cell.angle_gamma   90.00
#
_symmetry.space_group_name_H-M   'P 1'
#
loop_
_entity.id
_entity.type
_entity.pdbx_description
1 polymer ?
#
loop_
_entity_poly.entity_id
_entity_poly.type
_entity_poly.pdbx_seq_one_letter_code
_entity_poly.pdbx_strand_id
1 'polypeptide(L)'
;MEVHTALVLTVQLIALFSIAGALLLYLLCKVKGSRNVTLDPRCGSILITSADTALGLQLSTYLASKGCRVFAGMKDPVDSLPAKLLKGWMKARENALDLESECVIGTIVPLKVDVTKEDVIREAAEKMGAHLNASERGILAVVNTAGSIFRGRMDSQELHEWECMFKHNVLGCLRVARGFIGLLRPTRGRFIFLGSGSTGDGLLAYTASKNAVEGTACALRDELKPYGVSVVTLDTTGVAAETLYKSPIPFTISDIEGIPTQYSAEVLTHSSLQVIERALFDPRPYDSYSLSVPQNKFICNLPCRSEFVRSRNHSFIQKV
;
A
#
# COMPACT_ATOMS: atom_id res chain seq x y z
N MET A 1 24.17 -13.99 -62.99
CA MET A 1 24.76 -13.76 -61.66
C MET A 1 25.98 -14.64 -61.56
N GLU A 2 27.16 -14.06 -61.32
CA GLU A 2 28.37 -14.84 -61.11
C GLU A 2 28.17 -15.73 -59.86
N VAL A 3 28.67 -16.96 -59.92
CA VAL A 3 28.57 -17.95 -58.84
C VAL A 3 29.10 -17.36 -57.52
N HIS A 4 30.10 -16.49 -57.60
CA HIS A 4 30.65 -15.75 -56.47
C HIS A 4 29.65 -14.78 -55.82
N THR A 5 28.86 -14.05 -56.60
CA THR A 5 27.86 -13.10 -56.05
C THR A 5 26.72 -13.85 -55.36
N ALA A 6 26.28 -14.98 -55.93
CA ALA A 6 25.26 -15.83 -55.34
C ALA A 6 25.74 -16.43 -54.00
N LEU A 7 27.01 -16.82 -53.92
CA LEU A 7 27.61 -17.39 -52.71
C LEU A 7 27.78 -16.35 -51.59
N VAL A 8 28.13 -15.10 -51.94
CA VAL A 8 28.19 -14.00 -50.97
C VAL A 8 26.81 -13.66 -50.41
N LEU A 9 25.78 -13.60 -51.27
CA LEU A 9 24.40 -13.33 -50.86
C LEU A 9 23.83 -14.41 -49.94
N THR A 10 24.11 -15.69 -50.21
CA THR A 10 23.65 -16.79 -49.34
C THR A 10 24.32 -16.75 -47.97
N VAL A 11 25.63 -16.47 -47.91
CA VAL A 11 26.35 -16.30 -46.63
C VAL A 11 25.79 -15.11 -45.84
N GLN A 12 25.50 -13.99 -46.48
CA GLN A 12 24.90 -12.82 -45.83
C GLN A 12 23.49 -13.12 -45.28
N LEU A 13 22.65 -13.84 -46.04
CA LEU A 13 21.32 -14.26 -45.60
C LEU A 13 21.38 -15.19 -44.38
N ILE A 14 22.30 -16.16 -44.38
CA ILE A 14 22.50 -17.07 -43.24
C ILE A 14 22.92 -16.29 -41.98
N ALA A 15 23.86 -15.34 -42.12
CA ALA A 15 24.28 -14.49 -41.01
C ALA A 15 23.11 -13.66 -40.45
N LEU A 16 22.28 -13.08 -41.33
CA LEU A 16 21.13 -12.26 -40.94
C LEU A 16 20.07 -13.10 -40.21
N PHE A 17 19.77 -14.30 -40.70
CA PHE A 17 18.87 -15.23 -40.01
C PHE A 17 19.43 -15.71 -38.68
N SER A 18 20.74 -15.90 -38.55
CA SER A 18 21.38 -16.26 -37.28
C SER A 18 21.25 -15.15 -36.23
N ILE A 19 21.49 -13.90 -36.62
CA ILE A 19 21.33 -12.74 -35.74
C ILE A 19 19.86 -12.57 -35.33
N ALA A 20 18.93 -12.66 -36.29
CA ALA A 20 17.50 -12.58 -36.01
C ALA A 20 17.04 -13.72 -35.08
N GLY A 21 17.55 -14.94 -35.29
CA GLY A 21 17.30 -16.09 -34.44
C GLY A 21 17.84 -15.91 -33.02
N ALA A 22 19.05 -15.35 -32.87
CA ALA A 22 19.65 -15.05 -31.58
C ALA A 22 18.89 -13.95 -30.84
N LEU A 23 18.44 -12.90 -31.53
CA LEU A 23 17.59 -11.84 -30.97
C LEU A 23 16.22 -12.38 -30.55
N LEU A 24 15.60 -13.23 -31.38
CA LEU A 24 14.34 -13.88 -31.05
C LEU A 24 14.52 -14.81 -29.84
N LEU A 25 15.59 -15.59 -29.79
CA LEU A 25 15.90 -16.46 -28.64
C LEU A 25 16.18 -15.63 -27.39
N TYR A 26 16.90 -14.52 -27.50
CA TYR A 26 17.11 -13.58 -26.40
C TYR A 26 15.79 -12.98 -25.90
N LEU A 27 14.90 -12.55 -26.81
CA LEU A 27 13.57 -12.07 -26.45
C LEU A 27 12.72 -13.16 -25.81
N LEU A 28 12.74 -14.38 -26.35
CA LEU A 28 12.03 -15.53 -25.78
C LEU A 28 12.59 -15.90 -24.40
N CYS A 29 13.91 -15.88 -24.21
CA CYS A 29 14.56 -16.11 -22.93
C CYS A 29 14.27 -14.97 -21.93
N LYS A 30 14.20 -13.72 -22.38
CA LYS A 30 13.81 -12.56 -21.56
C LYS A 30 12.34 -12.62 -21.15
N VAL A 31 11.47 -13.07 -22.05
CA VAL A 31 10.04 -13.32 -21.78
C VAL A 31 9.87 -14.54 -20.86
N LYS A 32 10.68 -15.60 -21.00
CA LYS A 32 10.71 -16.74 -20.06
C LYS A 32 11.33 -16.39 -18.70
N GLY A 33 12.28 -15.44 -18.69
CA GLY A 33 12.90 -14.88 -17.48
C GLY A 33 11.94 -14.00 -16.69
N SER A 34 10.89 -13.48 -17.33
CA SER A 34 9.64 -13.13 -16.65
C SER A 34 8.95 -14.42 -16.23
N ARG A 35 9.54 -15.10 -15.24
CA ARG A 35 9.05 -16.33 -14.65
C ARG A 35 7.54 -16.17 -14.41
N ASN A 36 6.78 -17.20 -14.74
CA ASN A 36 5.45 -17.41 -14.16
C ASN A 36 5.65 -17.54 -12.65
N VAL A 37 5.73 -16.40 -11.96
CA VAL A 37 5.44 -16.33 -10.54
C VAL A 37 4.02 -16.84 -10.47
N THR A 38 3.85 -18.03 -9.89
CA THR A 38 2.55 -18.50 -9.44
C THR A 38 2.08 -17.50 -8.40
N LEU A 39 1.46 -16.42 -8.87
CA LEU A 39 0.77 -15.46 -8.03
C LEU A 39 -0.26 -16.28 -7.28
N ASP A 40 -0.16 -16.29 -5.95
CA ASP A 40 -1.22 -16.82 -5.11
C ASP A 40 -2.54 -16.18 -5.62
N PRO A 41 -3.60 -16.95 -5.89
CA PRO A 41 -4.89 -16.41 -6.34
C PRO A 41 -5.49 -15.36 -5.38
N ARG A 42 -4.90 -15.18 -4.19
CA ARG A 42 -5.18 -14.09 -3.24
C ARG A 42 -4.48 -12.76 -3.55
N CYS A 43 -3.51 -12.71 -4.47
CA CYS A 43 -2.68 -11.53 -4.73
C CYS A 43 -3.09 -10.81 -6.03
N GLY A 44 -4.12 -9.96 -5.92
CA GLY A 44 -4.53 -9.07 -6.99
C GLY A 44 -3.75 -7.75 -7.02
N SER A 45 -4.08 -6.93 -8.02
CA SER A 45 -3.59 -5.56 -8.13
C SER A 45 -4.32 -4.63 -7.14
N ILE A 46 -3.59 -3.83 -6.36
CA ILE A 46 -4.14 -2.92 -5.33
C ILE A 46 -3.55 -1.52 -5.54
N LEU A 47 -4.38 -0.49 -5.49
CA LEU A 47 -3.95 0.91 -5.49
C LEU A 47 -3.89 1.46 -4.07
N ILE A 48 -2.79 2.12 -3.71
CA ILE A 48 -2.67 2.94 -2.49
C ILE A 48 -2.50 4.38 -2.94
N THR A 49 -3.40 5.28 -2.57
CA THR A 49 -3.48 6.61 -3.21
C THR A 49 -2.37 7.59 -2.80
N SER A 50 -1.76 7.41 -1.63
CA SER A 50 -0.75 8.33 -1.09
C SER A 50 0.37 7.59 -0.34
N ALA A 51 1.31 7.02 -1.09
CA ALA A 51 2.58 6.50 -0.60
C ALA A 51 3.62 7.59 -0.29
N ASP A 52 3.27 8.87 -0.48
CA ASP A 52 4.05 10.01 0.02
C ASP A 52 4.08 10.08 1.56
N THR A 53 3.09 9.49 2.23
CA THR A 53 3.00 9.42 3.69
C THR A 53 3.61 8.13 4.22
N ALA A 54 4.05 8.15 5.48
CA ALA A 54 4.57 6.98 6.16
C ALA A 54 3.56 5.82 6.14
N LEU A 55 2.26 6.08 6.35
CA LEU A 55 1.22 5.06 6.29
C LEU A 55 1.13 4.40 4.91
N GLY A 56 1.04 5.21 3.84
CA GLY A 56 0.92 4.66 2.49
C GLY A 56 2.18 3.90 2.06
N LEU A 57 3.36 4.38 2.45
CA LEU A 57 4.62 3.67 2.22
C LEU A 57 4.64 2.32 2.95
N GLN A 58 4.25 2.30 4.24
CA GLN A 58 4.16 1.09 5.05
C GLN A 58 3.25 0.05 4.40
N LEU A 59 2.02 0.45 4.04
CA LEU A 59 1.05 -0.43 3.40
C LEU A 59 1.54 -0.92 2.04
N SER A 60 2.24 -0.07 1.29
CA SER A 60 2.79 -0.45 -0.02
C SER A 60 3.80 -1.58 0.10
N THR A 61 4.77 -1.43 1.00
CA THR A 61 5.79 -2.45 1.22
C THR A 61 5.24 -3.69 1.92
N TYR A 62 4.26 -3.52 2.82
CA TYR A 62 3.61 -4.64 3.50
C TYR A 62 2.83 -5.52 2.53
N LEU A 63 1.94 -4.94 1.72
CA LEU A 63 1.13 -5.71 0.77
C LEU A 63 1.99 -6.32 -0.33
N ALA A 64 3.03 -5.62 -0.80
CA ALA A 64 3.99 -6.20 -1.73
C ALA A 64 4.77 -7.37 -1.09
N SER A 65 5.09 -7.30 0.20
CA SER A 65 5.74 -8.43 0.90
C SER A 65 4.84 -9.67 0.99
N LYS A 66 3.52 -9.49 0.87
CA LYS A 66 2.51 -10.55 0.83
C LYS A 66 2.26 -11.12 -0.56
N GLY A 67 2.94 -10.60 -1.59
CA GLY A 67 2.79 -11.06 -2.98
C GLY A 67 1.90 -10.18 -3.85
N CYS A 68 1.28 -9.13 -3.32
CA CYS A 68 0.37 -8.29 -4.09
C CYS A 68 1.10 -7.39 -5.07
N ARG A 69 0.44 -7.07 -6.18
CA ARG A 69 0.90 -6.00 -7.07
C ARG A 69 0.33 -4.68 -6.58
N VAL A 70 1.19 -3.81 -6.07
CA VAL A 70 0.80 -2.54 -5.48
C VAL A 70 1.12 -1.39 -6.43
N PHE A 71 0.10 -0.65 -6.84
CA PHE A 71 0.25 0.66 -7.44
C PHE A 71 0.38 1.68 -6.31
N ALA A 72 1.59 2.23 -6.12
CA ALA A 72 1.88 3.19 -5.07
C ALA A 72 1.69 4.61 -5.62
N GLY A 73 0.52 5.18 -5.35
CA GLY A 73 0.14 6.53 -5.74
C GLY A 73 0.92 7.59 -4.97
N MET A 74 1.51 8.56 -5.66
CA MET A 74 2.26 9.65 -5.06
C MET A 74 2.30 10.88 -5.98
N LYS A 75 2.58 12.06 -5.43
CA LYS A 75 2.64 13.31 -6.22
C LYS A 75 3.77 13.30 -7.23
N ASP A 76 4.93 12.79 -6.83
CA ASP A 76 6.12 12.64 -7.67
C ASP A 76 6.65 11.20 -7.62
N PRO A 77 6.39 10.37 -8.64
CA PRO A 77 6.80 8.98 -8.69
C PRO A 77 8.25 8.75 -9.13
N VAL A 78 9.01 9.81 -9.46
CA VAL A 78 10.35 9.67 -10.04
C VAL A 78 11.43 10.02 -9.02
N ASP A 79 11.41 11.25 -8.50
CA ASP A 79 12.54 11.84 -7.77
C ASP A 79 12.30 12.04 -6.28
N SER A 80 11.05 11.90 -5.83
CA SER A 80 10.70 11.99 -4.42
C SER A 80 11.42 10.94 -3.56
N LEU A 81 11.65 11.28 -2.29
CA LEU A 81 12.24 10.34 -1.33
C LEU A 81 11.44 9.03 -1.25
N PRO A 82 10.11 9.01 -1.10
CA PRO A 82 9.32 7.78 -1.09
C PRO A 82 9.49 6.95 -2.37
N ALA A 83 9.54 7.58 -3.55
CA ALA A 83 9.78 6.88 -4.81
C ALA A 83 11.15 6.19 -4.83
N LYS A 84 12.19 6.86 -4.36
CA LYS A 84 13.55 6.30 -4.23
C LYS A 84 13.59 5.15 -3.23
N LEU A 85 12.90 5.28 -2.09
CA LEU A 85 12.78 4.22 -1.09
C LEU A 85 12.10 2.97 -1.66
N LEU A 86 10.98 3.13 -2.38
CA LEU A 86 10.29 2.02 -3.02
C LEU A 86 11.16 1.33 -4.08
N LYS A 87 11.86 2.10 -4.92
CA LYS A 87 12.81 1.55 -5.90
C LYS A 87 13.94 0.77 -5.22
N GLY A 88 14.51 1.33 -4.14
CA GLY A 88 15.55 0.66 -3.35
C GLY A 88 15.06 -0.63 -2.70
N TRP A 89 13.86 -0.60 -2.13
CA TRP A 89 13.21 -1.77 -1.53
C TRP A 89 12.99 -2.89 -2.56
N MET A 90 12.52 -2.56 -3.77
CA MET A 90 12.36 -3.53 -4.85
C MET A 90 13.69 -4.15 -5.27
N LYS A 91 14.73 -3.32 -5.48
CA LYS A 91 16.07 -3.79 -5.87
C LYS A 91 16.70 -4.69 -4.81
N ALA A 92 16.54 -4.34 -3.53
CA ALA A 92 17.03 -5.16 -2.42
C ALA A 92 16.37 -6.55 -2.40
N ARG A 93 15.07 -6.64 -2.70
CA ARG A 93 14.36 -7.92 -2.78
C ARG A 93 14.76 -8.73 -4.00
N GLU A 94 14.93 -8.09 -5.16
CA GLU A 94 15.43 -8.74 -6.38
C GLU A 94 16.76 -9.46 -6.12
N ASN A 95 17.72 -8.76 -5.50
CA ASN A 95 19.01 -9.34 -5.13
C ASN A 95 18.93 -10.50 -4.11
N ALA A 96 17.94 -10.47 -3.20
CA ALA A 96 17.77 -11.51 -2.19
C ALA A 96 17.22 -12.83 -2.77
N LEU A 97 16.56 -12.78 -3.93
CA LEU A 97 15.96 -13.96 -4.58
C LEU A 97 16.96 -14.81 -5.35
N ASP A 98 18.10 -14.23 -5.73
CA ASP A 98 19.20 -14.96 -6.36
C ASP A 98 19.85 -15.99 -5.40
N LEU A 99 19.51 -15.94 -4.11
CA LEU A 99 20.10 -16.71 -3.01
C LEU A 99 19.12 -17.75 -2.40
N GLU A 100 18.43 -18.55 -3.21
CA GLU A 100 17.74 -19.80 -2.78
C GLU A 100 16.39 -19.66 -2.03
N SER A 101 15.44 -18.83 -2.47
CA SER A 101 14.07 -18.92 -1.93
C SER A 101 12.97 -18.72 -2.98
N GLU A 102 12.05 -19.69 -3.07
CA GLU A 102 10.75 -19.63 -3.78
C GLU A 102 9.78 -18.64 -3.10
N CYS A 103 10.23 -17.41 -2.83
CA CYS A 103 9.36 -16.40 -2.24
C CYS A 103 8.44 -15.83 -3.32
N VAL A 104 7.13 -15.75 -3.04
CA VAL A 104 6.17 -15.00 -3.85
C VAL A 104 6.54 -13.52 -3.75
N ILE A 105 6.88 -12.89 -4.88
CA ILE A 105 7.34 -11.49 -4.93
C ILE A 105 6.17 -10.63 -5.36
N GLY A 106 5.68 -9.78 -4.45
CA GLY A 106 4.81 -8.67 -4.85
C GLY A 106 5.63 -7.58 -5.54
N THR A 107 5.01 -6.92 -6.51
CA THR A 107 5.63 -5.83 -7.27
C THR A 107 5.07 -4.49 -6.82
N ILE A 108 5.90 -3.46 -6.73
CA ILE A 108 5.44 -2.08 -6.48
C ILE A 108 5.61 -1.27 -7.76
N VAL A 109 4.59 -0.52 -8.14
CA VAL A 109 4.62 0.37 -9.31
C VAL A 109 4.31 1.78 -8.83
N PRO A 110 5.31 2.68 -8.74
CA PRO A 110 5.06 4.09 -8.46
C PRO A 110 4.16 4.70 -9.53
N LEU A 111 3.10 5.38 -9.10
CA LEU A 111 2.10 5.98 -9.98
C LEU A 111 1.85 7.43 -9.57
N LYS A 112 1.77 8.33 -10.53
CA LYS A 112 1.41 9.73 -10.23
C LYS A 112 -0.05 9.81 -9.83
N VAL A 113 -0.33 10.21 -8.59
CA VAL A 113 -1.69 10.38 -8.06
C VAL A 113 -1.74 11.64 -7.22
N ASP A 114 -2.75 12.48 -7.47
CA ASP A 114 -3.09 13.63 -6.64
C ASP A 114 -4.60 13.66 -6.47
N VAL A 115 -5.08 13.35 -5.26
CA VAL A 115 -6.53 13.24 -5.00
C VAL A 115 -7.27 14.58 -5.10
N THR A 116 -6.53 15.68 -5.17
CA THR A 116 -7.10 17.03 -5.33
C THR A 116 -7.35 17.43 -6.78
N LYS A 117 -6.80 16.66 -7.74
CA LYS A 117 -6.80 16.97 -9.17
C LYS A 117 -7.47 15.85 -9.97
N GLU A 118 -8.61 16.16 -10.58
CA GLU A 118 -9.43 15.18 -11.31
C GLU A 118 -8.75 14.68 -12.59
N ASP A 119 -8.06 15.56 -13.30
CA ASP A 119 -7.25 15.24 -14.48
C ASP A 119 -6.14 14.23 -14.16
N VAL A 120 -5.45 14.41 -13.02
CA VAL A 120 -4.39 13.49 -12.57
C VAL A 120 -4.96 12.13 -12.18
N ILE A 121 -6.12 12.09 -11.50
CA ILE A 121 -6.79 10.83 -11.17
C ILE A 121 -7.18 10.07 -12.45
N ARG A 122 -7.74 10.76 -13.44
CA ARG A 122 -8.13 10.14 -14.71
C ARG A 122 -6.92 9.54 -15.43
N GLU A 123 -5.84 10.30 -15.54
CA GLU A 123 -4.58 9.84 -16.12
C GLU A 123 -4.01 8.63 -15.35
N ALA A 124 -4.10 8.65 -14.02
CA ALA A 124 -3.66 7.54 -13.18
C ALA A 124 -4.47 6.26 -13.42
N ALA A 125 -5.80 6.38 -13.56
CA ALA A 125 -6.67 5.24 -13.88
C ALA A 125 -6.37 4.67 -15.27
N GLU A 126 -6.16 5.53 -16.28
CA GLU A 126 -5.77 5.12 -17.63
C GLU A 126 -4.42 4.38 -17.63
N LYS A 127 -3.40 4.95 -16.96
CA LYS A 127 -2.07 4.34 -16.82
C LYS A 127 -2.13 3.01 -16.08
N MET A 128 -2.87 2.95 -14.98
CA MET A 128 -3.02 1.71 -14.22
C MET A 128 -3.70 0.63 -15.06
N GLY A 129 -4.76 0.98 -15.80
CA GLY A 129 -5.40 0.07 -16.75
C GLY A 129 -4.45 -0.47 -17.82
N ALA A 130 -3.57 0.39 -18.35
CA ALA A 130 -2.55 -0.03 -19.32
C ALA A 130 -1.45 -0.93 -18.71
N HIS A 131 -1.24 -0.86 -17.40
CA HIS A 131 -0.30 -1.74 -16.69
C HIS A 131 -0.89 -3.11 -16.34
N LEU A 132 -2.22 -3.28 -16.37
CA LEU A 132 -2.85 -4.59 -16.10
C LEU A 132 -2.51 -5.60 -17.20
N ASN A 133 -2.24 -6.84 -16.81
CA ASN A 133 -1.97 -7.91 -17.75
C ASN A 133 -3.24 -8.29 -18.53
N ALA A 134 -3.11 -8.93 -19.70
CA ALA A 134 -4.26 -9.37 -20.51
C ALA A 134 -5.23 -10.31 -19.75
N SER A 135 -4.74 -11.02 -18.72
CA SER A 135 -5.54 -11.86 -17.83
C SER A 135 -6.20 -11.09 -16.68
N GLU A 136 -5.69 -9.90 -16.33
CA GLU A 136 -6.21 -9.06 -15.26
C GLU A 136 -7.31 -8.14 -15.82
N ARG A 137 -8.56 -8.42 -15.46
CA ARG A 137 -9.70 -7.60 -15.92
C ARG A 137 -9.92 -6.34 -15.10
N GLY A 138 -9.18 -6.14 -14.00
CA GLY A 138 -9.35 -5.03 -13.07
C GLY A 138 -8.45 -5.13 -11.85
N ILE A 139 -8.74 -4.34 -10.82
CA ILE A 139 -7.98 -4.30 -9.56
C ILE A 139 -8.82 -4.82 -8.39
N LEU A 140 -8.18 -5.39 -7.38
CA LEU A 140 -8.86 -5.94 -6.19
C LEU A 140 -9.38 -4.83 -5.27
N ALA A 141 -8.57 -3.79 -5.05
CA ALA A 141 -8.92 -2.74 -4.12
C ALA A 141 -8.24 -1.40 -4.42
N VAL A 142 -8.90 -0.33 -3.97
CA VAL A 142 -8.31 1.00 -3.85
C VAL A 142 -8.33 1.38 -2.37
N VAL A 143 -7.15 1.51 -1.77
CA VAL A 143 -6.96 1.98 -0.41
C VAL A 143 -6.65 3.47 -0.44
N ASN A 144 -7.64 4.29 -0.09
CA ASN A 144 -7.46 5.74 -0.05
C ASN A 144 -6.83 6.16 1.28
N THR A 145 -5.51 6.29 1.28
CA THR A 145 -4.73 6.82 2.42
C THR A 145 -4.50 8.32 2.32
N ALA A 146 -4.79 8.92 1.16
CA ALA A 146 -4.61 10.35 0.94
C ALA A 146 -5.51 11.17 1.87
N GLY A 147 -4.93 12.22 2.43
CA GLY A 147 -5.62 13.15 3.30
C GLY A 147 -4.66 14.16 3.91
N SER A 148 -5.22 15.07 4.68
CA SER A 148 -4.48 16.10 5.40
C SER A 148 -5.09 16.36 6.76
N ILE A 149 -4.24 16.78 7.69
CA ILE A 149 -4.61 17.24 9.01
C ILE A 149 -3.93 18.58 9.28
N PHE A 150 -4.72 19.55 9.72
CA PHE A 150 -4.25 20.78 10.32
C PHE A 150 -4.90 20.88 11.69
N ARG A 151 -4.06 20.94 12.72
CA ARG A 151 -4.53 21.04 14.10
C ARG A 151 -4.63 22.52 14.47
N GLY A 152 -5.82 22.96 14.83
CA GLY A 152 -6.07 24.34 15.23
C GLY A 152 -7.42 24.49 15.93
N ARG A 153 -7.50 25.43 16.87
CA ARG A 153 -8.76 25.75 17.55
C ARG A 153 -9.62 26.60 16.63
N MET A 154 -10.94 26.57 16.84
CA MET A 154 -11.90 27.24 15.96
C MET A 154 -11.61 28.74 15.78
N ASP A 155 -11.11 29.41 16.81
CA ASP A 155 -10.81 30.83 16.86
C ASP A 155 -9.45 31.22 16.26
N SER A 156 -8.52 30.27 16.11
CA SER A 156 -7.15 30.54 15.64
C SER A 156 -6.76 29.82 14.36
N GLN A 157 -7.54 28.82 13.94
CA GLN A 157 -7.26 28.04 12.74
C GLN A 157 -7.62 28.83 11.49
N GLU A 158 -6.77 28.78 10.47
CA GLU A 158 -7.04 29.50 9.23
C GLU A 158 -8.10 28.79 8.37
N LEU A 159 -9.02 29.55 7.79
CA LEU A 159 -10.11 28.99 6.97
C LEU A 159 -9.60 28.15 5.79
N HIS A 160 -8.47 28.55 5.20
CA HIS A 160 -7.87 27.83 4.08
C HIS A 160 -7.42 26.41 4.48
N GLU A 161 -7.07 26.18 5.76
CA GLU A 161 -6.73 24.86 6.28
C GLU A 161 -7.96 23.95 6.37
N TRP A 162 -9.13 24.52 6.70
CA TRP A 162 -10.40 23.80 6.70
C TRP A 162 -10.78 23.37 5.29
N GLU A 163 -10.74 24.31 4.34
CA GLU A 163 -10.97 24.01 2.92
C GLU A 163 -10.02 22.94 2.41
N CYS A 164 -8.75 23.01 2.82
CA CYS A 164 -7.73 22.01 2.48
C CYS A 164 -8.12 20.62 3.00
N MET A 165 -8.55 20.49 4.26
CA MET A 165 -8.99 19.20 4.83
C MET A 165 -10.21 18.64 4.10
N PHE A 166 -11.22 19.45 3.80
CA PHE A 166 -12.39 18.98 3.03
C PHE A 166 -12.02 18.59 1.59
N LYS A 167 -11.15 19.37 0.95
CA LYS A 167 -10.68 19.13 -0.42
C LYS A 167 -9.90 17.83 -0.53
N HIS A 168 -9.04 17.51 0.44
CA HIS A 168 -8.24 16.28 0.44
C HIS A 168 -9.04 15.09 0.97
N ASN A 169 -9.66 15.21 2.14
CA ASN A 169 -10.26 14.07 2.84
C ASN A 169 -11.60 13.68 2.19
N VAL A 170 -12.48 14.64 1.89
CA VAL A 170 -13.84 14.36 1.41
C VAL A 170 -13.89 14.32 -0.11
N LEU A 171 -13.56 15.43 -0.77
CA LEU A 171 -13.58 15.50 -2.23
C LEU A 171 -12.55 14.56 -2.85
N GLY A 172 -11.42 14.31 -2.18
CA GLY A 172 -10.45 13.30 -2.60
C GLY A 172 -11.05 11.90 -2.64
N CYS A 173 -11.79 11.47 -1.60
CA CYS A 173 -12.50 10.19 -1.61
C CYS A 173 -13.48 10.08 -2.79
N LEU A 174 -14.29 11.11 -3.02
CA LEU A 174 -15.27 11.13 -4.12
C LEU A 174 -14.61 11.06 -5.49
N ARG A 175 -13.53 11.83 -5.71
CA ARG A 175 -12.80 11.79 -6.99
C ARG A 175 -12.12 10.44 -7.23
N VAL A 176 -11.53 9.86 -6.18
CA VAL A 176 -10.94 8.51 -6.23
C VAL A 176 -12.02 7.48 -6.57
N ALA A 177 -13.18 7.54 -5.90
CA ALA A 177 -14.30 6.65 -6.19
C ALA A 177 -14.71 6.76 -7.66
N ARG A 178 -14.94 7.99 -8.15
CA ARG A 178 -15.33 8.26 -9.54
C ARG A 178 -14.28 7.80 -10.56
N GLY A 179 -13.00 8.00 -10.28
CA GLY A 179 -11.91 7.68 -11.20
C GLY A 179 -11.62 6.19 -11.34
N PHE A 180 -11.71 5.43 -10.24
CA PHE A 180 -11.26 4.04 -10.22
C PHE A 180 -12.37 2.99 -10.20
N ILE A 181 -13.64 3.40 -10.06
CA ILE A 181 -14.79 2.48 -10.10
C ILE A 181 -14.77 1.55 -11.33
N GLY A 182 -14.39 2.08 -12.50
CA GLY A 182 -14.33 1.30 -13.75
C GLY A 182 -13.38 0.11 -13.67
N LEU A 183 -12.29 0.22 -12.90
CA LEU A 183 -11.30 -0.84 -12.71
C LEU A 183 -11.68 -1.83 -11.60
N LEU A 184 -12.59 -1.47 -10.70
CA LEU A 184 -13.07 -2.34 -9.61
C LEU A 184 -14.29 -3.18 -10.00
N ARG A 185 -15.13 -2.69 -10.92
CA ARG A 185 -16.33 -3.43 -11.37
C ARG A 185 -16.02 -4.85 -11.87
N PRO A 186 -15.00 -5.09 -12.72
CA PRO A 186 -14.76 -6.41 -13.29
C PRO A 186 -14.35 -7.47 -12.26
N THR A 187 -13.71 -7.04 -11.18
CA THR A 187 -13.21 -7.89 -10.09
C THR A 187 -14.14 -7.94 -8.89
N ARG A 188 -15.24 -7.16 -8.90
CA ARG A 188 -16.06 -6.90 -7.70
C ARG A 188 -15.17 -6.48 -6.53
N GLY A 189 -14.23 -5.60 -6.83
CA GLY A 189 -13.24 -5.12 -5.89
C GLY A 189 -13.86 -4.23 -4.81
N ARG A 190 -13.01 -3.53 -4.07
CA ARG A 190 -13.47 -2.67 -2.97
C ARG A 190 -12.73 -1.35 -2.84
N PHE A 191 -13.44 -0.34 -2.36
CA PHE A 191 -12.83 0.87 -1.82
C PHE A 191 -12.58 0.68 -0.32
N ILE A 192 -11.40 1.09 0.14
CA ILE A 192 -11.08 1.17 1.56
C ILE A 192 -10.73 2.62 1.88
N PHE A 193 -11.54 3.26 2.72
CA PHE A 193 -11.35 4.64 3.12
C PHE A 193 -10.95 4.72 4.58
N LEU A 194 -10.06 5.66 4.92
CA LEU A 194 -9.83 6.02 6.31
C LEU A 194 -11.02 6.85 6.79
N GLY A 195 -11.94 6.23 7.53
CA GLY A 195 -13.16 6.82 8.07
C GLY A 195 -12.90 7.58 9.36
N SER A 196 -13.80 7.45 10.34
CA SER A 196 -13.72 8.03 11.69
C SER A 196 -12.30 8.25 12.20
N GLY A 197 -12.04 9.46 12.71
CA GLY A 197 -10.71 9.90 13.14
C GLY A 197 -10.67 10.32 14.60
N SER A 198 -9.46 10.55 15.10
CA SER A 198 -9.24 11.06 16.46
C SER A 198 -10.06 12.33 16.71
N THR A 199 -10.67 12.38 17.89
CA THR A 199 -11.32 13.58 18.42
C THR A 199 -10.42 14.22 19.47
N GLY A 200 -10.53 15.53 19.68
CA GLY A 200 -9.74 16.23 20.68
C GLY A 200 -9.59 17.72 20.41
N ASP A 201 -8.90 18.41 21.33
CA ASP A 201 -8.69 19.85 21.22
C ASP A 201 -7.91 20.20 19.95
N GLY A 202 -8.45 21.15 19.19
CA GLY A 202 -7.91 21.60 17.91
C GLY A 202 -8.16 20.67 16.72
N LEU A 203 -9.06 19.68 16.81
CA LEU A 203 -9.35 18.73 15.73
C LEU A 203 -10.76 18.89 15.14
N LEU A 204 -11.41 20.05 15.33
CA LEU A 204 -12.80 20.26 14.94
C LEU A 204 -13.03 20.02 13.44
N ALA A 205 -12.32 20.75 12.57
CA ALA A 205 -12.51 20.64 11.12
C ALA A 205 -12.01 19.29 10.57
N TYR A 206 -10.95 18.73 11.17
CA TYR A 206 -10.51 17.37 10.86
C TYR A 206 -11.60 16.33 11.16
N THR A 207 -12.15 16.34 12.38
CA THR A 207 -13.24 15.45 12.81
C THR A 207 -14.45 15.57 11.89
N ALA A 208 -14.86 16.81 11.57
CA ALA A 208 -15.95 17.05 10.62
C ALA A 208 -15.68 16.43 9.24
N SER A 209 -14.46 16.60 8.70
CA SER A 209 -14.08 16.01 7.41
C SER A 209 -14.11 14.48 7.43
N LYS A 210 -13.69 13.84 8.53
CA LYS A 210 -13.65 12.36 8.65
C LYS A 210 -15.04 11.76 8.84
N ASN A 211 -15.92 12.44 9.56
CA ASN A 211 -17.34 12.08 9.63
C ASN A 211 -18.03 12.23 8.26
N ALA A 212 -17.67 13.26 7.47
CA ALA A 212 -18.16 13.40 6.11
C ALA A 212 -17.66 12.27 5.19
N VAL A 213 -16.44 11.75 5.41
CA VAL A 213 -15.95 10.54 4.72
C VAL A 213 -16.80 9.32 5.08
N GLU A 214 -17.18 9.15 6.35
CA GLU A 214 -18.06 8.04 6.77
C GLU A 214 -19.45 8.12 6.09
N GLY A 215 -20.05 9.31 6.06
CA GLY A 215 -21.30 9.55 5.34
C GLY A 215 -21.18 9.29 3.83
N THR A 216 -20.05 9.71 3.23
CA THR A 216 -19.73 9.43 1.83
C THR A 216 -19.61 7.93 1.56
N ALA A 217 -18.94 7.19 2.43
CA ALA A 217 -18.79 5.75 2.31
C ALA A 217 -20.13 5.02 2.43
N CYS A 218 -20.99 5.45 3.35
CA CYS A 218 -22.34 4.92 3.50
C CYS A 218 -23.17 5.08 2.22
N ALA A 219 -23.21 6.29 1.65
CA ALA A 219 -23.91 6.55 0.40
C ALA A 219 -23.33 5.73 -0.78
N LEU A 220 -21.99 5.63 -0.87
CA LEU A 220 -21.33 4.84 -1.90
C LEU A 220 -21.62 3.34 -1.76
N ARG A 221 -21.80 2.79 -0.54
CA ARG A 221 -22.20 1.39 -0.38
C ARG A 221 -23.52 1.11 -1.09
N ASP A 222 -24.51 1.98 -0.93
CA ASP A 222 -25.82 1.81 -1.57
C ASP A 222 -25.74 1.95 -3.09
N GLU A 223 -25.00 2.94 -3.59
CA GLU A 223 -24.83 3.17 -5.04
C GLU A 223 -24.03 2.07 -5.73
N LEU A 224 -23.03 1.50 -5.05
CA LEU A 224 -22.11 0.53 -5.62
C LEU A 224 -22.53 -0.93 -5.44
N LYS A 225 -23.50 -1.20 -4.56
CA LYS A 225 -24.07 -2.53 -4.30
C LYS A 225 -24.51 -3.29 -5.57
N PRO A 226 -25.19 -2.67 -6.56
CA PRO A 226 -25.59 -3.38 -7.79
C PRO A 226 -24.41 -3.89 -8.62
N TYR A 227 -23.25 -3.24 -8.51
CA TYR A 227 -22.02 -3.63 -9.21
C TYR A 227 -21.20 -4.67 -8.44
N GLY A 228 -21.60 -5.01 -7.22
CA GLY A 228 -20.85 -5.90 -6.33
C GLY A 228 -19.55 -5.30 -5.80
N VAL A 229 -19.35 -3.99 -5.93
CA VAL A 229 -18.17 -3.30 -5.39
C VAL A 229 -18.43 -2.94 -3.93
N SER A 230 -17.58 -3.41 -3.02
CA SER A 230 -17.70 -3.11 -1.58
C SER A 230 -17.05 -1.78 -1.22
N VAL A 231 -17.55 -1.12 -0.18
CA VAL A 231 -16.94 0.10 0.37
C VAL A 231 -16.76 -0.08 1.88
N VAL A 232 -15.50 -0.12 2.30
CA VAL A 232 -15.09 -0.39 3.67
C VAL A 232 -14.50 0.88 4.29
N THR A 233 -14.89 1.19 5.52
CA THR A 233 -14.27 2.26 6.30
C THR A 233 -13.35 1.68 7.37
N LEU A 234 -12.17 2.28 7.52
CA LEU A 234 -11.25 1.97 8.60
C LEU A 234 -11.38 3.06 9.66
N ASP A 235 -11.86 2.68 10.84
CA ASP A 235 -11.91 3.56 11.99
C ASP A 235 -10.50 3.74 12.58
N THR A 236 -10.04 4.98 12.56
CA THR A 236 -8.71 5.42 12.97
C THR A 236 -8.70 6.12 14.33
N THR A 237 -9.80 6.11 15.08
CA THR A 237 -9.91 6.84 16.36
C THR A 237 -8.78 6.52 17.34
N GLY A 238 -8.30 5.26 17.36
CA GLY A 238 -7.19 4.81 18.22
C GLY A 238 -5.77 5.11 17.72
N VAL A 239 -5.61 5.76 16.57
CA VAL A 239 -4.32 6.13 15.99
C VAL A 239 -4.19 7.65 15.98
N ALA A 240 -3.05 8.20 16.39
CA ALA A 240 -2.83 9.64 16.35
C ALA A 240 -2.94 10.16 14.90
N ALA A 241 -3.86 11.10 14.68
CA ALA A 241 -4.20 11.58 13.35
C ALA A 241 -2.99 12.19 12.61
N GLU A 242 -2.12 12.92 13.30
CA GLU A 242 -0.90 13.48 12.73
C GLU A 242 0.04 12.38 12.20
N THR A 243 0.11 11.24 12.87
CA THR A 243 0.97 10.12 12.46
C THR A 243 0.52 9.49 11.14
N LEU A 244 -0.78 9.52 10.82
CA LEU A 244 -1.31 8.99 9.55
C LEU A 244 -0.79 9.75 8.32
N TYR A 245 -0.50 11.04 8.48
CA TYR A 245 -0.20 11.95 7.36
C TYR A 245 1.23 12.50 7.38
N LYS A 246 2.10 12.03 8.30
CA LYS A 246 3.53 12.36 8.31
C LYS A 246 4.24 11.80 7.09
N SER A 247 5.24 12.54 6.60
CA SER A 247 6.20 12.02 5.61
C SER A 247 7.10 10.95 6.24
N PRO A 248 7.55 9.96 5.46
CA PRO A 248 8.50 8.96 5.94
C PRO A 248 9.85 9.62 6.26
N ILE A 249 10.47 9.17 7.35
CA ILE A 249 11.76 9.70 7.81
C ILE A 249 12.84 8.64 7.51
N PRO A 250 13.83 8.97 6.66
CA PRO A 250 14.98 8.09 6.44
C PRO A 250 15.89 8.15 7.66
N PHE A 251 16.45 7.02 8.08
CA PHE A 251 17.48 6.99 9.10
C PHE A 251 18.62 6.07 8.68
N THR A 252 19.83 6.50 8.98
CA THR A 252 21.04 5.72 8.70
C THR A 252 21.51 5.13 10.02
N ILE A 253 21.67 3.81 10.08
CA ILE A 253 22.14 3.12 11.30
C ILE A 253 23.61 3.46 11.61
N SER A 254 24.40 3.74 10.56
CA SER A 254 25.81 4.11 10.69
C SER A 254 26.32 4.77 9.41
N ASP A 255 27.18 5.77 9.54
CA ASP A 255 27.75 6.56 8.42
C ASP A 255 28.80 5.82 7.59
N ILE A 256 28.86 4.48 7.69
CA ILE A 256 29.79 3.66 6.92
C ILE A 256 29.25 3.54 5.49
N GLU A 257 30.09 3.87 4.50
CA GLU A 257 29.75 3.74 3.09
C GLU A 257 29.33 2.31 2.74
N GLY A 258 28.21 2.17 2.01
CA GLY A 258 27.70 0.88 1.52
C GLY A 258 26.60 0.23 2.38
N ILE A 259 26.31 0.75 3.57
CA ILE A 259 25.17 0.24 4.37
C ILE A 259 23.86 0.80 3.80
N PRO A 260 22.85 -0.05 3.54
CA PRO A 260 21.58 0.41 3.00
C PRO A 260 20.88 1.34 3.98
N THR A 261 20.45 2.51 3.48
CA THR A 261 19.59 3.44 4.23
C THR A 261 18.31 2.70 4.64
N GLN A 262 18.02 2.68 5.94
CA GLN A 262 16.76 2.17 6.44
C GLN A 262 15.75 3.31 6.53
N TYR A 263 14.47 2.98 6.51
CA TYR A 263 13.41 3.95 6.70
C TYR A 263 12.45 3.40 7.75
N SER A 264 11.97 4.29 8.62
CA SER A 264 10.89 3.95 9.54
C SER A 264 9.61 4.55 8.97
N ALA A 265 8.73 3.66 8.54
CA ALA A 265 7.38 4.00 8.14
C ALA A 265 6.35 3.36 9.08
N GLU A 266 6.77 2.93 10.28
CA GLU A 266 5.90 2.22 11.21
C GLU A 266 4.85 3.17 11.81
N VAL A 267 3.70 3.25 11.15
CA VAL A 267 2.52 3.97 11.62
C VAL A 267 1.55 3.02 12.30
N LEU A 268 1.28 1.87 11.67
CA LEU A 268 0.38 0.84 12.16
C LEU A 268 1.16 -0.30 12.80
N THR A 269 0.58 -0.88 13.85
CA THR A 269 1.07 -2.12 14.45
C THR A 269 0.76 -3.32 13.57
N HIS A 270 1.44 -4.45 13.83
CA HIS A 270 1.18 -5.69 13.09
C HIS A 270 -0.28 -6.15 13.16
N SER A 271 -0.94 -5.98 14.32
CA SER A 271 -2.36 -6.32 14.47
C SER A 271 -3.26 -5.46 13.60
N SER A 272 -2.99 -4.16 13.51
CA SER A 272 -3.78 -3.25 12.65
C SER A 272 -3.56 -3.56 11.17
N LEU A 273 -2.34 -3.98 10.77
CA LEU A 273 -2.08 -4.45 9.41
C LEU A 273 -2.87 -5.73 9.07
N GLN A 274 -3.00 -6.67 10.01
CA GLN A 274 -3.85 -7.86 9.83
C GLN A 274 -5.33 -7.51 9.69
N VAL A 275 -5.81 -6.48 10.39
CA VAL A 275 -7.19 -5.97 10.21
C VAL A 275 -7.39 -5.46 8.78
N ILE A 276 -6.40 -4.76 8.22
CA ILE A 276 -6.43 -4.30 6.83
C ILE A 276 -6.39 -5.48 5.85
N GLU A 277 -5.61 -6.52 6.11
CA GLU A 277 -5.65 -7.76 5.30
C GLU A 277 -7.04 -8.38 5.29
N ARG A 278 -7.71 -8.47 6.44
CA ARG A 278 -9.09 -8.99 6.52
C ARG A 278 -10.04 -8.11 5.72
N ALA A 279 -9.97 -6.79 5.89
CA ALA A 279 -10.75 -5.85 5.10
C ALA A 279 -10.50 -5.97 3.58
N LEU A 280 -9.29 -6.33 3.14
CA LEU A 280 -8.91 -6.50 1.74
C LEU A 280 -9.32 -7.85 1.14
N PHE A 281 -9.13 -8.94 1.89
CA PHE A 281 -9.19 -10.29 1.35
C PHE A 281 -10.40 -11.10 1.80
N ASP A 282 -11.14 -10.67 2.82
CA ASP A 282 -12.36 -11.36 3.22
C ASP A 282 -13.35 -11.34 2.03
N PRO A 283 -13.97 -12.47 1.67
CA PRO A 283 -14.94 -12.53 0.56
C PRO A 283 -16.17 -11.65 0.79
N ARG A 284 -16.51 -11.42 2.06
CA ARG A 284 -17.61 -10.55 2.52
C ARG A 284 -17.08 -9.67 3.64
N PRO A 285 -16.43 -8.54 3.32
CA PRO A 285 -15.91 -7.65 4.35
C PRO A 285 -17.05 -6.98 5.11
N TYR A 286 -16.78 -6.60 6.36
CA TYR A 286 -17.67 -5.70 7.10
C TYR A 286 -17.61 -4.28 6.51
N ASP A 287 -18.67 -3.51 6.77
CA ASP A 287 -18.74 -2.10 6.33
C ASP A 287 -17.68 -1.23 7.02
N SER A 288 -17.29 -1.59 8.25
CA SER A 288 -16.30 -0.87 9.04
C SER A 288 -15.41 -1.81 9.85
N TYR A 289 -14.13 -1.47 9.95
CA TYR A 289 -13.14 -2.16 10.79
C TYR A 289 -12.41 -1.15 11.67
N SER A 290 -12.22 -1.46 12.96
CA SER A 290 -11.45 -0.60 13.86
C SER A 290 -9.96 -0.96 13.81
N LEU A 291 -9.12 0.04 13.56
CA LEU A 291 -7.66 -0.09 13.63
C LEU A 291 -7.11 0.13 15.05
N SER A 292 -8.00 0.25 16.05
CA SER A 292 -7.61 0.49 17.44
C SER A 292 -6.53 -0.47 17.88
N VAL A 293 -5.43 0.10 18.41
CA VAL A 293 -4.48 -0.66 19.21
C VAL A 293 -5.26 -1.10 20.44
N PRO A 294 -5.39 -2.42 20.71
CA PRO A 294 -6.09 -2.84 21.91
C PRO A 294 -5.35 -2.26 23.12
N GLN A 295 -5.99 -1.30 23.81
CA GLN A 295 -5.62 -0.94 25.19
C GLN A 295 -5.99 -2.05 26.18
N ASN A 296 -6.12 -3.30 25.73
CA ASN A 296 -6.22 -4.44 26.62
C ASN A 296 -4.84 -4.66 27.24
N LYS A 297 -4.51 -3.85 28.27
CA LYS A 297 -3.94 -4.44 29.46
C LYS A 297 -4.96 -5.50 29.88
N PHE A 298 -4.70 -6.76 29.57
CA PHE A 298 -5.37 -7.87 30.25
C PHE A 298 -4.98 -7.77 31.72
N ILE A 299 -5.71 -6.96 32.49
CA ILE A 299 -5.61 -6.94 33.95
C ILE A 299 -6.52 -8.07 34.42
N CYS A 300 -5.96 -9.28 34.45
CA CYS A 300 -6.57 -10.37 35.16
C CYS A 300 -6.35 -10.12 36.66
N ASN A 301 -7.35 -9.58 37.34
CA ASN A 301 -7.37 -9.58 38.80
C ASN A 301 -7.63 -11.02 39.25
N LEU A 302 -6.56 -11.74 39.57
CA LEU A 302 -6.65 -13.05 40.21
C LEU A 302 -7.28 -12.89 41.60
N PRO A 303 -8.23 -13.75 42.00
CA PRO A 303 -8.95 -13.59 43.26
C PRO A 303 -8.11 -13.85 44.53
N CYS A 304 -6.88 -14.38 44.41
CA CYS A 304 -6.03 -14.64 45.58
C CYS A 304 -4.55 -14.45 45.27
N ARG A 305 -3.85 -13.76 46.17
CA ARG A 305 -2.39 -13.53 46.15
C ARG A 305 -1.58 -14.73 46.69
N SER A 306 -2.26 -15.76 47.17
CA SER A 306 -1.66 -16.95 47.77
C SER A 306 -1.49 -18.02 46.70
N GLU A 307 -0.29 -18.13 46.13
CA GLU A 307 0.33 -19.38 45.64
C GLU A 307 1.53 -19.16 44.70
N PHE A 308 2.13 -17.96 44.66
CA PHE A 308 3.52 -17.86 44.19
C PHE A 308 4.50 -18.18 45.33
N VAL A 309 4.42 -19.40 45.87
CA VAL A 309 5.53 -19.98 46.62
C VAL A 309 6.59 -20.37 45.59
N ARG A 310 7.58 -19.49 45.42
CA ARG A 310 8.85 -19.87 44.81
C ARG A 310 9.43 -21.01 45.65
N SER A 311 9.33 -22.23 45.13
CA SER A 311 10.22 -23.32 45.49
C SER A 311 11.66 -22.85 45.24
N ARG A 312 12.31 -22.39 46.31
CA ARG A 312 13.77 -22.40 46.44
C ARG A 312 14.10 -23.04 47.77
N ASN A 313 14.29 -24.35 47.72
CA ASN A 313 15.16 -25.04 48.67
C ASN A 313 16.52 -24.33 48.66
N HIS A 314 16.92 -23.73 49.77
CA HIS A 314 17.91 -24.30 50.69
C HIS A 314 18.44 -23.27 51.69
N SER A 315 18.47 -23.72 52.94
CA SER A 315 19.54 -23.57 53.94
C SER A 315 19.82 -22.23 54.62
N PHE A 316 19.70 -22.32 55.96
CA PHE A 316 20.59 -21.76 56.99
C PHE A 316 20.42 -20.26 57.33
N ILE A 317 20.54 -19.78 58.56
CA ILE A 317 20.68 -20.30 59.95
C ILE A 317 20.61 -19.02 60.83
N GLN A 318 19.94 -19.09 62.01
CA GLN A 318 20.19 -18.29 63.25
C GLN A 318 20.09 -16.74 63.16
N LYS A 319 19.82 -15.93 64.19
CA LYS A 319 19.62 -15.91 65.65
C LYS A 319 19.26 -14.40 65.89
N VAL A 320 18.48 -13.91 66.85
CA VAL A 320 18.17 -14.20 68.26
C VAL A 320 16.76 -13.68 68.50
#